data_AF-A0A836LAQ4-F1
#
_entry.id   AF-A0A836LAQ4-F1
#
_cell.length_a   1.000
_cell.length_b   1.000
_cell.length_c   1.000
_cell.angle_alpha   90.00
_cell.angle_beta   90.00
_cell.angle_gamma   90.00
#
_symmetry.space_group_name_H-M   'P 1'
#
loop_
_entity.id
_entity.type
_entity.pdbx_description
1 polymer ?
#
loop_
_entity_poly.entity_id
_entity_poly.type
_entity_poly.pdbx_seq_one_letter_code
_entity_poly.pdbx_strand_id
1 'polypeptide(L)'
;MSVKASTPALTVATRHYSSGLHDGEGSQRSSSNAVGGDNRIFGDVAERRSDRRGEGEAAELEGAGWDASPLPKSDPTAAGERAALDRRRRLFARCSELAGVVQEELRAEVARDMKDGVAAVPPLAPSGWRVLHTTGSSYFTMSRLKKGCYMDSRAGGGGAADGGDSPQAAADAVPRYRSVHDLITGGRPRLHSGNPDDVAAERREIWVLHRGRYTAAQDGQAASPQRSPAGDKSESPHGSGRRRDAVRYARSDVHITLFAPFRTLDLTLHNPRIDICEWTRFDVLIRKEPPKAKTAASSRSSSSPPTTLEGQQEVWDEGRCMFVRLACVNGELRVRSLQFVSHKLARALEEHAVFGKGEPLYLEMLRRLPMSVSFREPWQRRGGSPAESKGQSATVSAASPVNVFDAPESTPATPAATAPRTASSFDSAHVLTSQFDRSGEYARTFAYAGPYITELSKELREALSEYIMMDVGITNEVAEYVCQLQYFLEQEEYVGWLAQWGQLAETLKRTL
;
A
#
# COMPACT_ATOMS: atom_id res chain seq x y z
N MET A 1 -3.04 -29.63 -50.58
CA MET A 1 -3.44 -30.39 -49.38
C MET A 1 -3.57 -29.40 -48.23
N SER A 2 -4.79 -29.06 -47.84
CA SER A 2 -5.08 -28.03 -46.82
C SER A 2 -5.51 -28.72 -45.54
N VAL A 3 -4.67 -28.71 -44.52
CA VAL A 3 -4.99 -29.30 -43.21
C VAL A 3 -5.67 -28.22 -42.37
N LYS A 4 -6.99 -28.33 -42.20
CA LYS A 4 -7.77 -27.56 -41.22
C LYS A 4 -7.56 -28.21 -39.86
N ALA A 5 -6.81 -27.55 -38.97
CA ALA A 5 -6.79 -27.91 -37.56
C ALA A 5 -8.00 -27.24 -36.87
N SER A 6 -8.85 -28.06 -36.26
CA SER A 6 -10.00 -27.64 -35.46
C SER A 6 -9.55 -27.47 -34.02
N THR A 7 -9.42 -26.23 -33.54
CA THR A 7 -9.17 -25.90 -32.13
C THR A 7 -10.50 -25.99 -31.36
N PRO A 8 -10.59 -26.72 -30.24
CA PRO A 8 -11.77 -26.65 -29.38
C PRO A 8 -11.75 -25.34 -28.58
N ALA A 9 -12.86 -24.61 -28.61
CA ALA A 9 -13.10 -23.44 -27.78
C ALA A 9 -13.20 -23.87 -26.31
N LEU A 10 -12.23 -23.44 -25.50
CA LEU A 10 -12.26 -23.58 -24.05
C LEU A 10 -13.15 -22.45 -23.50
N THR A 11 -14.33 -22.82 -23.02
CA THR A 11 -15.26 -21.90 -22.36
C THR A 11 -14.68 -21.52 -21.00
N VAL A 12 -14.02 -20.35 -20.93
CA VAL A 12 -13.60 -19.74 -19.67
C VAL A 12 -14.85 -19.32 -18.91
N ALA A 13 -15.13 -20.00 -17.80
CA ALA A 13 -16.20 -19.62 -16.88
C ALA A 13 -15.74 -18.41 -16.06
N THR A 14 -16.05 -17.20 -16.51
CA THR A 14 -15.91 -15.97 -15.74
C THR A 14 -16.83 -16.03 -14.52
N ARG A 15 -16.23 -16.18 -13.33
CA ARG A 15 -16.97 -16.05 -12.06
C ARG A 15 -17.32 -14.59 -11.86
N HIS A 16 -18.58 -14.25 -12.08
CA HIS A 16 -19.15 -12.97 -11.67
C HIS A 16 -19.12 -12.86 -10.14
N TYR A 17 -18.18 -12.08 -9.61
CA TYR A 17 -18.31 -11.50 -8.28
C TYR A 17 -19.24 -10.29 -8.39
N SER A 18 -20.48 -10.42 -7.92
CA SER A 18 -21.35 -9.26 -7.72
C SER A 18 -20.85 -8.46 -6.52
N SER A 19 -19.97 -7.48 -6.77
CA SER A 19 -19.78 -6.40 -5.80
C SER A 19 -21.01 -5.51 -5.88
N GLY A 20 -21.85 -5.54 -4.83
CA GLY A 20 -22.93 -4.58 -4.64
C GLY A 20 -22.35 -3.17 -4.50
N LEU A 21 -22.15 -2.49 -5.63
CA LEU A 21 -21.99 -1.05 -5.70
C LEU A 21 -23.40 -0.46 -5.51
N HIS A 22 -23.70 -0.01 -4.30
CA HIS A 22 -24.83 0.89 -4.09
C HIS A 22 -24.35 2.31 -4.45
N ASP A 23 -24.65 2.73 -5.68
CA ASP A 23 -24.62 4.14 -6.04
C ASP A 23 -25.82 4.83 -5.39
N GLY A 24 -25.53 5.68 -4.41
CA GLY A 24 -26.51 6.57 -3.80
C GLY A 24 -26.74 7.78 -4.71
N GLU A 25 -27.56 7.61 -5.75
CA GLU A 25 -28.09 8.75 -6.51
C GLU A 25 -29.25 9.39 -5.75
N GLY A 26 -29.07 10.68 -5.45
CA GLY A 26 -30.06 11.52 -4.79
C GLY A 26 -31.29 11.74 -5.68
N SER A 27 -32.43 11.22 -5.22
CA SER A 27 -33.74 11.58 -5.77
C SER A 27 -34.20 12.90 -5.17
N GLN A 28 -33.93 14.01 -5.86
CA GLN A 28 -34.74 15.22 -5.73
C GLN A 28 -36.12 14.92 -6.32
N ARG A 29 -37.16 14.86 -5.49
CA ARG A 29 -38.52 15.15 -5.93
C ARG A 29 -39.28 16.01 -4.95
N SER A 30 -39.75 17.09 -5.55
CA SER A 30 -40.61 18.14 -5.05
C SER A 30 -41.89 17.61 -4.44
N SER A 31 -42.35 18.34 -3.43
CA SER A 31 -43.65 18.29 -2.81
C SER A 31 -44.81 18.46 -3.80
N SER A 32 -45.80 17.57 -3.74
CA SER A 32 -47.20 17.94 -3.96
C SER A 32 -48.13 16.92 -3.30
N ASN A 33 -49.03 17.43 -2.46
CA ASN A 33 -50.15 16.74 -1.82
C ASN A 33 -51.07 16.02 -2.83
N ALA A 34 -51.57 14.83 -2.48
CA ALA A 34 -52.99 14.46 -2.58
C ALA A 34 -53.26 13.01 -2.09
N VAL A 35 -54.07 12.91 -1.03
CA VAL A 35 -55.27 12.07 -0.87
C VAL A 35 -55.26 10.63 -1.42
N GLY A 36 -55.32 9.67 -0.48
CA GLY A 36 -56.39 8.66 -0.37
C GLY A 36 -56.50 7.55 -1.43
N GLY A 37 -56.37 6.30 -0.99
CA GLY A 37 -56.85 5.15 -1.76
C GLY A 37 -56.31 3.81 -1.27
N ASP A 38 -57.14 3.08 -0.54
CA ASP A 38 -57.01 1.64 -0.30
C ASP A 38 -56.86 0.87 -1.62
N ASN A 39 -55.94 -0.11 -1.66
CA ASN A 39 -56.29 -1.45 -2.15
C ASN A 39 -55.22 -2.50 -1.85
N ARG A 40 -55.73 -3.63 -1.35
CA ARG A 40 -55.07 -4.94 -1.26
C ARG A 40 -54.70 -5.47 -2.67
N ILE A 41 -53.79 -6.45 -2.69
CA ILE A 41 -53.75 -7.69 -3.50
C ILE A 41 -52.33 -7.96 -4.06
N PHE A 42 -52.00 -9.25 -4.10
CA PHE A 42 -50.80 -9.96 -4.58
C PHE A 42 -49.75 -10.25 -3.50
N GLY A 43 -49.33 -11.50 -3.29
CA GLY A 43 -49.56 -12.72 -4.06
C GLY A 43 -48.42 -13.68 -3.74
N ASP A 44 -48.75 -14.71 -2.98
CA ASP A 44 -47.86 -15.76 -2.50
C ASP A 44 -47.55 -16.73 -3.66
N VAL A 45 -46.28 -16.96 -3.97
CA VAL A 45 -45.84 -17.89 -5.02
C VAL A 45 -45.02 -19.00 -4.38
N ALA A 46 -45.72 -20.09 -4.05
CA ALA A 46 -45.14 -21.34 -3.56
C ALA A 46 -44.89 -22.34 -4.72
N GLU A 47 -43.75 -23.02 -4.58
CA GLU A 47 -43.33 -24.32 -5.12
C GLU A 47 -44.16 -25.00 -6.22
N ARG A 48 -43.56 -25.14 -7.40
CA ARG A 48 -43.89 -26.20 -8.36
C ARG A 48 -43.05 -27.44 -8.10
N ARG A 49 -43.63 -28.45 -7.43
CA ARG A 49 -43.17 -29.85 -7.51
C ARG A 49 -43.92 -30.57 -8.63
N SER A 50 -43.16 -31.25 -9.49
CA SER A 50 -43.69 -32.05 -10.60
C SER A 50 -43.85 -33.49 -10.14
N ASP A 51 -45.11 -33.92 -9.98
CA ASP A 51 -45.49 -35.32 -9.90
C ASP A 51 -45.78 -35.84 -11.32
N ARG A 52 -45.06 -36.88 -11.74
CA ARG A 52 -45.40 -37.72 -12.89
C ARG A 52 -46.02 -39.01 -12.37
N ARG A 53 -47.36 -39.08 -12.40
CA ARG A 53 -48.13 -40.33 -12.44
C ARG A 53 -48.19 -40.79 -13.89
N GLY A 54 -47.81 -42.04 -14.15
CA GLY A 54 -48.14 -42.79 -15.35
C GLY A 54 -48.86 -44.06 -14.91
N GLU A 55 -50.16 -44.10 -15.17
CA GLU A 55 -51.00 -45.29 -15.08
C GLU A 55 -50.74 -46.20 -16.28
N GLY A 56 -50.77 -47.51 -16.06
CA GLY A 56 -50.56 -48.53 -17.09
C GLY A 56 -51.10 -49.87 -16.60
N GLU A 57 -52.32 -50.14 -17.03
CA GLU A 57 -53.19 -51.30 -16.91
C GLU A 57 -52.62 -52.70 -16.67
N ALA A 58 -53.47 -53.47 -16.00
CA ALA A 58 -53.40 -54.89 -15.71
C ALA A 58 -53.53 -55.78 -16.95
N ALA A 59 -52.82 -56.90 -16.94
CA ALA A 59 -53.21 -58.11 -17.65
C ALA A 59 -53.02 -59.30 -16.70
N GLU A 60 -54.14 -59.93 -16.35
CA GLU A 60 -54.21 -61.21 -15.67
C GLU A 60 -53.66 -62.31 -16.59
N LEU A 61 -52.81 -63.17 -16.03
CA LEU A 61 -52.51 -64.48 -16.60
C LEU A 61 -52.23 -65.43 -15.44
N GLU A 62 -53.27 -66.16 -15.05
CA GLU A 62 -53.17 -67.36 -14.23
C GLU A 62 -52.42 -68.45 -15.01
N GLY A 63 -51.49 -69.15 -14.34
CA GLY A 63 -50.95 -70.38 -14.93
C GLY A 63 -49.69 -70.93 -14.29
N ALA A 64 -49.89 -71.94 -13.45
CA ALA A 64 -49.00 -73.07 -13.18
C ALA A 64 -47.79 -72.86 -12.24
N GLY A 65 -47.80 -73.69 -11.19
CA GLY A 65 -46.86 -73.67 -10.09
C GLY A 65 -45.43 -74.07 -10.46
N TRP A 66 -44.50 -73.44 -9.75
CA TRP A 66 -43.12 -73.86 -9.63
C TRP A 66 -42.71 -73.67 -8.16
N ASP A 67 -41.98 -74.67 -7.66
CA ASP A 67 -41.49 -74.83 -6.30
C ASP A 67 -41.09 -73.53 -5.59
N ALA A 68 -41.68 -73.33 -4.41
CA ALA A 68 -41.28 -72.30 -3.46
C ALA A 68 -39.92 -72.68 -2.84
N SER A 69 -38.85 -72.49 -3.61
CA SER A 69 -37.50 -72.37 -3.04
C SER A 69 -37.47 -71.12 -2.16
N PRO A 70 -36.99 -71.20 -0.90
CA PRO A 70 -36.92 -70.03 -0.04
C PRO A 70 -35.99 -69.01 -0.69
N LEU A 71 -36.56 -67.87 -1.11
CA LEU A 71 -35.81 -66.73 -1.61
C LEU A 71 -34.68 -66.41 -0.63
N PRO A 72 -33.41 -66.42 -1.07
CA PRO A 72 -32.30 -66.10 -0.19
C PRO A 72 -32.51 -64.68 0.32
N LYS A 73 -32.68 -64.53 1.64
CA LYS A 73 -32.67 -63.24 2.31
C LYS A 73 -31.29 -62.63 2.07
N SER A 74 -31.17 -61.80 1.03
CA SER A 74 -29.95 -61.05 0.77
C SER A 74 -29.76 -60.06 1.92
N ASP A 75 -28.71 -60.27 2.71
CA ASP A 75 -28.37 -59.37 3.82
C ASP A 75 -28.27 -57.92 3.30
N PRO A 76 -29.15 -57.01 3.75
CA PRO A 76 -29.17 -55.62 3.28
C PRO A 76 -27.84 -54.90 3.54
N THR A 77 -27.05 -55.41 4.49
CA THR A 77 -25.71 -54.96 4.84
C THR A 77 -24.70 -55.13 3.71
N ALA A 78 -24.74 -56.26 2.97
CA ALA A 78 -23.78 -56.54 1.91
C ALA A 78 -23.96 -55.66 0.67
N ALA A 79 -25.21 -55.28 0.36
CA ALA A 79 -25.50 -54.34 -0.73
C ALA A 79 -25.03 -52.91 -0.39
N GLY A 80 -25.22 -52.50 0.87
CA GLY A 80 -24.75 -51.20 1.37
C GLY A 80 -23.22 -51.08 1.35
N GLU A 81 -22.51 -52.13 1.78
CA GLU A 81 -21.04 -52.18 1.77
C GLU A 81 -20.47 -52.08 0.36
N ARG A 82 -21.04 -52.81 -0.61
CA ARG A 82 -20.62 -52.72 -2.02
C ARG A 82 -20.84 -51.31 -2.58
N ALA A 83 -22.00 -50.71 -2.33
CA ALA A 83 -22.29 -49.35 -2.76
C ALA A 83 -21.32 -48.32 -2.13
N ALA A 84 -20.94 -48.50 -0.87
CA ALA A 84 -19.97 -47.66 -0.17
C ALA A 84 -18.55 -47.82 -0.77
N LEU A 85 -18.11 -49.05 -1.06
CA LEU A 85 -16.83 -49.32 -1.73
C LEU A 85 -16.79 -48.71 -3.13
N ASP A 86 -17.88 -48.82 -3.90
CA ASP A 86 -17.94 -48.22 -5.24
C ASP A 86 -17.96 -46.68 -5.19
N ARG A 87 -18.56 -46.09 -4.16
CA ARG A 87 -18.46 -44.65 -3.91
C ARG A 87 -17.03 -44.24 -3.58
N ARG A 88 -16.34 -45.00 -2.72
CA ARG A 88 -14.93 -44.76 -2.34
C ARG A 88 -14.01 -44.86 -3.55
N ARG A 89 -14.16 -45.88 -4.39
CA ARG A 89 -13.41 -46.04 -5.66
C ARG A 89 -13.64 -44.86 -6.62
N ARG A 90 -14.88 -44.42 -6.79
CA ARG A 90 -15.20 -43.25 -7.63
C ARG A 90 -14.59 -41.95 -7.09
N LEU A 91 -14.61 -41.75 -5.77
CA LEU A 91 -13.97 -40.60 -5.15
C LEU A 91 -12.45 -40.64 -5.33
N PHE A 92 -11.83 -41.81 -5.12
CA PHE A 92 -10.39 -42.00 -5.34
C PHE A 92 -9.99 -41.70 -6.79
N ALA A 93 -10.75 -42.19 -7.77
CA ALA A 93 -10.52 -41.92 -9.19
C ALA A 93 -10.59 -40.42 -9.50
N ARG A 94 -11.61 -39.71 -8.99
CA ARG A 94 -11.75 -38.25 -9.15
C ARG A 94 -10.62 -37.46 -8.48
N CYS A 95 -10.17 -37.89 -7.30
CA CYS A 95 -9.04 -37.25 -6.62
C CYS A 95 -7.73 -37.46 -7.43
N SER A 96 -7.55 -38.63 -8.02
CA SER A 96 -6.39 -38.93 -8.86
C SER A 96 -6.39 -38.11 -10.15
N GLU A 97 -7.55 -37.96 -10.79
CA GLU A 97 -7.73 -37.09 -11.96
C GLU A 97 -7.42 -35.63 -11.61
N LEU A 98 -7.99 -35.11 -10.51
CA LEU A 98 -7.72 -33.74 -10.05
C LEU A 98 -6.23 -33.51 -9.77
N ALA A 99 -5.55 -34.45 -9.09
CA ALA A 99 -4.12 -34.36 -8.84
C ALA A 99 -3.31 -34.30 -10.15
N GLY A 100 -3.69 -35.09 -11.15
CA GLY A 100 -3.07 -35.07 -12.48
C GLY A 100 -3.24 -33.74 -13.19
N VAL A 101 -4.46 -33.21 -13.23
CA VAL A 101 -4.76 -31.90 -13.85
C VAL A 101 -3.99 -30.78 -13.16
N VAL A 102 -4.01 -30.73 -11.82
CA VAL A 102 -3.29 -29.70 -11.06
C VAL A 102 -1.78 -29.75 -11.31
N GLN A 103 -1.19 -30.96 -11.38
CA GLN A 103 0.23 -31.10 -11.66
C GLN A 103 0.59 -30.64 -13.08
N GLU A 104 -0.27 -30.91 -14.05
CA GLU A 104 -0.09 -30.45 -15.42
C GLU A 104 -0.19 -28.93 -15.54
N GLU A 105 -1.22 -28.32 -14.92
CA GLU A 105 -1.39 -26.88 -14.86
C GLU A 105 -0.21 -26.19 -14.18
N LEU A 106 0.22 -26.69 -13.01
CA LEU A 106 1.37 -26.14 -12.28
C LEU A 106 2.65 -26.18 -13.14
N ARG A 107 2.87 -27.29 -13.85
CA ARG A 107 4.01 -27.42 -14.78
C ARG A 107 3.90 -26.45 -15.96
N ALA A 108 2.69 -26.25 -16.50
CA ALA A 108 2.44 -25.34 -17.61
C ALA A 108 2.67 -23.89 -17.22
N GLU A 109 2.19 -23.47 -16.05
CA GLU A 109 2.37 -22.12 -15.50
C GLU A 109 3.85 -21.81 -15.25
N VAL A 110 4.58 -22.71 -14.58
CA VAL A 110 6.03 -22.54 -14.36
C VAL A 110 6.77 -22.45 -15.70
N ALA A 111 6.42 -23.30 -16.67
CA ALA A 111 7.06 -23.27 -17.99
C ALA A 111 6.76 -21.99 -18.79
N ARG A 112 5.57 -21.38 -18.59
CA ARG A 112 5.18 -20.13 -19.23
C ARG A 112 6.00 -18.95 -18.71
N ASP A 113 6.26 -18.91 -17.41
CA ASP A 113 6.94 -17.80 -16.76
C ASP A 113 8.48 -17.96 -16.76
N MET A 114 8.98 -19.17 -17.07
CA MET A 114 10.41 -19.44 -17.22
C MET A 114 10.94 -18.98 -18.58
N LYS A 115 12.03 -18.21 -18.57
CA LYS A 115 12.80 -17.84 -19.75
C LYS A 115 14.23 -18.32 -19.61
N ASP A 116 14.70 -19.13 -20.55
CA ASP A 116 16.06 -19.68 -20.57
C ASP A 116 16.45 -20.43 -19.28
N GLY A 117 15.48 -21.10 -18.64
CA GLY A 117 15.70 -21.81 -17.37
C GLY A 117 15.67 -20.92 -16.13
N VAL A 118 15.46 -19.61 -16.27
CA VAL A 118 15.36 -18.65 -15.18
C VAL A 118 13.89 -18.32 -14.94
N ALA A 119 13.47 -18.35 -13.67
CA ALA A 119 12.12 -17.95 -13.28
C ALA A 119 11.86 -16.46 -13.55
N ALA A 120 10.59 -16.06 -13.65
CA ALA A 120 10.21 -14.66 -13.78
C ALA A 120 10.82 -13.83 -12.64
N VAL A 121 11.49 -12.74 -13.00
CA VAL A 121 12.08 -11.81 -12.03
C VAL A 121 10.98 -10.84 -11.59
N PRO A 122 10.72 -10.67 -10.28
CA PRO A 122 9.75 -9.71 -9.80
C PRO A 122 10.13 -8.28 -10.23
N PRO A 123 9.16 -7.38 -10.42
CA PRO A 123 9.47 -5.98 -10.71
C PRO A 123 10.29 -5.38 -9.56
N LEU A 124 11.17 -4.43 -9.88
CA LEU A 124 12.05 -3.80 -8.89
C LEU A 124 11.33 -2.63 -8.21
N ALA A 125 11.28 -2.67 -6.88
CA ALA A 125 10.70 -1.59 -6.10
C ALA A 125 11.45 -0.27 -6.29
N PRO A 126 10.74 0.87 -6.38
CA PRO A 126 11.39 2.18 -6.43
C PRO A 126 12.26 2.43 -5.20
N SER A 127 13.30 3.25 -5.37
CA SER A 127 14.31 3.47 -4.32
C SER A 127 13.69 3.92 -2.99
N GLY A 128 14.10 3.29 -1.89
CA GLY A 128 13.66 3.64 -0.54
C GLY A 128 12.31 3.04 -0.12
N TRP A 129 11.64 2.31 -1.00
CA TRP A 129 10.44 1.55 -0.66
C TRP A 129 10.79 0.12 -0.21
N ARG A 130 10.09 -0.35 0.83
CA ARG A 130 10.15 -1.73 1.31
C ARG A 130 8.80 -2.39 1.09
N VAL A 131 8.80 -3.55 0.45
CA VAL A 131 7.60 -4.28 0.06
C VAL A 131 7.43 -5.46 0.99
N LEU A 132 6.21 -5.71 1.45
CA LEU A 132 5.84 -6.86 2.26
C LEU A 132 4.57 -7.49 1.69
N HIS A 133 4.68 -8.76 1.29
CA HIS A 133 3.58 -9.59 0.86
C HIS A 133 3.45 -10.81 1.79
N THR A 134 2.27 -11.01 2.36
CA THR A 134 1.97 -12.19 3.17
C THR A 134 1.39 -13.27 2.28
N THR A 135 2.00 -14.46 2.23
CA THR A 135 1.48 -15.58 1.43
C THR A 135 0.04 -15.91 1.81
N GLY A 136 -0.82 -16.14 0.81
CA GLY A 136 -2.25 -16.38 1.00
C GLY A 136 -3.08 -15.11 1.22
N SER A 137 -2.46 -13.92 1.12
CA SER A 137 -3.17 -12.65 1.21
C SER A 137 -3.54 -12.13 -0.18
N SER A 138 -4.53 -11.23 -0.23
CA SER A 138 -4.99 -10.59 -1.48
C SER A 138 -4.50 -9.15 -1.60
N TYR A 139 -3.34 -8.84 -1.02
CA TYR A 139 -2.77 -7.50 -0.99
C TYR A 139 -1.28 -7.57 -0.67
N PHE A 140 -0.56 -6.51 -0.99
CA PHE A 140 0.75 -6.24 -0.37
C PHE A 140 0.77 -4.85 0.26
N THR A 141 1.77 -4.63 1.10
CA THR A 141 2.06 -3.31 1.66
C THR A 141 3.42 -2.83 1.21
N MET A 142 3.56 -1.52 1.05
CA MET A 142 4.85 -0.88 0.88
C MET A 142 5.03 0.18 1.95
N SER A 143 6.24 0.30 2.49
CA SER A 143 6.56 1.33 3.47
C SER A 143 7.80 2.11 3.09
N ARG A 144 7.77 3.41 3.35
CA ARG A 144 8.88 4.33 3.17
C ARG A 144 8.96 5.27 4.37
N LEU A 145 10.16 5.45 4.89
CA LEU A 145 10.47 6.42 5.94
C LEU A 145 11.24 7.58 5.34
N LYS A 146 10.63 8.76 5.31
CA LYS A 146 11.29 10.00 4.91
C LYS A 146 11.74 10.73 6.17
N LYS A 147 13.05 10.76 6.41
CA LYS A 147 13.64 11.43 7.56
C LYS A 147 13.43 12.94 7.44
N GLY A 148 13.04 13.58 8.54
CA GLY A 148 12.96 15.03 8.64
C GLY A 148 14.35 15.63 8.47
N CYS A 149 14.49 16.59 7.56
CA CYS A 149 15.71 17.38 7.44
C CYS A 149 15.71 18.53 8.45
N TYR A 150 16.85 18.75 9.09
CA TYR A 150 17.12 19.99 9.81
C TYR A 150 17.47 21.06 8.80
N MET A 151 16.61 22.07 8.67
CA MET A 151 16.93 23.26 7.87
C MET A 151 17.64 24.25 8.78
N ASP A 152 18.96 24.34 8.67
CA ASP A 152 19.71 25.45 9.26
C ASP A 152 19.63 26.63 8.28
N SER A 153 18.82 27.63 8.63
CA SER A 153 18.58 28.84 7.83
C SER A 153 19.86 29.61 7.48
N ARG A 154 21.00 29.26 8.09
CA ARG A 154 22.30 29.93 7.93
C ARG A 154 23.18 29.34 6.84
N ALA A 155 22.92 28.12 6.35
CA ALA A 155 23.84 27.39 5.47
C ALA A 155 23.75 27.75 3.96
N GLY A 156 23.34 28.98 3.65
CA GLY A 156 23.22 29.46 2.26
C GLY A 156 24.54 29.74 1.53
N GLY A 157 25.73 29.41 2.07
CA GLY A 157 26.98 29.78 1.38
C GLY A 157 28.33 29.24 1.88
N GLY A 158 28.39 28.34 2.86
CA GLY A 158 29.68 27.80 3.36
C GLY A 158 29.74 26.30 3.21
N GLY A 159 30.63 25.80 2.35
CA GLY A 159 30.74 24.40 1.95
C GLY A 159 30.70 23.41 3.12
N ALA A 160 29.69 22.53 3.10
CA ALA A 160 29.62 21.34 3.93
C ALA A 160 30.67 20.32 3.43
N ALA A 161 31.92 20.54 3.82
CA ALA A 161 33.03 19.60 3.63
C ALA A 161 33.25 18.74 4.89
N ASP A 162 32.20 18.45 5.64
CA ASP A 162 32.30 17.58 6.82
C ASP A 162 31.86 16.16 6.43
N GLY A 163 32.87 15.29 6.29
CA GLY A 163 32.74 13.92 5.85
C GLY A 163 32.10 13.05 6.92
N GLY A 164 30.88 12.57 6.65
CA GLY A 164 30.21 11.59 7.48
C GLY A 164 29.06 10.94 6.74
N ASP A 165 29.26 9.67 6.39
CA ASP A 165 28.35 8.78 5.66
C ASP A 165 26.89 8.82 6.15
N SER A 166 26.08 9.72 5.57
CA SER A 166 24.62 9.63 5.65
C SER A 166 24.06 9.29 4.26
N PRO A 167 24.08 8.01 3.85
CA PRO A 167 23.72 7.56 2.50
C PRO A 167 22.23 7.72 2.14
N GLN A 168 21.39 8.25 3.03
CA GLN A 168 19.93 8.21 2.87
C GLN A 168 19.30 9.54 2.44
N ALA A 169 20.03 10.66 2.48
CA ALA A 169 19.51 11.95 2.00
C ALA A 169 19.65 12.14 0.47
N ALA A 170 20.37 11.23 -0.21
CA ALA A 170 20.69 11.38 -1.63
C ALA A 170 19.53 11.00 -2.57
N ALA A 171 18.62 10.10 -2.17
CA ALA A 171 17.55 9.62 -3.04
C ALA A 171 16.37 10.60 -3.17
N ASP A 172 16.17 11.49 -2.19
CA ASP A 172 15.12 12.52 -2.20
C ASP A 172 15.62 13.88 -2.75
N ALA A 173 16.91 14.01 -3.03
CA ALA A 173 17.42 15.20 -3.66
C ALA A 173 17.12 15.11 -5.16
N VAL A 174 16.20 15.96 -5.64
CA VAL A 174 16.00 16.25 -7.07
C VAL A 174 17.36 16.21 -7.76
N PRO A 175 17.57 15.36 -8.78
CA PRO A 175 18.87 15.21 -9.43
C PRO A 175 19.40 16.59 -9.79
N ARG A 176 20.39 17.06 -9.03
CA ARG A 176 20.98 18.37 -9.28
C ARG A 176 21.91 18.20 -10.45
N TYR A 177 21.81 19.08 -11.44
CA TYR A 177 22.80 19.16 -12.50
C TYR A 177 24.18 19.27 -11.86
N ARG A 178 24.98 18.21 -11.99
CA ARG A 178 26.40 18.24 -11.67
C ARG A 178 27.10 18.63 -12.96
N SER A 179 27.82 19.76 -12.92
CA SER A 179 28.56 20.22 -14.08
C SER A 179 29.55 19.13 -14.49
N VAL A 180 29.73 18.95 -15.80
CA VAL A 180 30.80 18.09 -16.34
C VAL A 180 32.17 18.51 -15.77
N HIS A 181 32.35 19.79 -15.44
CA HIS A 181 33.56 20.26 -14.75
C HIS A 181 33.71 19.71 -13.33
N ASP A 182 32.64 19.45 -12.58
CA ASP A 182 32.73 18.86 -11.24
C ASP A 182 33.11 17.37 -11.30
N LEU A 183 32.73 16.69 -12.40
CA LEU A 183 33.14 15.31 -12.69
C LEU A 183 34.61 15.25 -13.14
N ILE A 184 35.06 16.20 -13.97
CA ILE A 184 36.43 16.21 -14.52
C ILE A 184 37.44 16.77 -13.52
N THR A 185 37.10 17.84 -12.80
CA THR A 185 37.94 18.39 -11.74
C THR A 185 37.81 17.63 -10.44
N GLY A 186 36.96 16.57 -10.42
CA GLY A 186 36.72 15.61 -9.35
C GLY A 186 37.81 15.68 -8.31
N GLY A 187 37.55 16.53 -7.31
CA GLY A 187 38.57 17.06 -6.44
C GLY A 187 39.38 15.90 -5.89
N ARG A 188 40.61 15.73 -6.38
CA ARG A 188 41.61 14.98 -5.64
C ARG A 188 41.53 15.55 -4.24
N PRO A 189 41.20 14.74 -3.21
CA PRO A 189 41.17 15.22 -1.85
C PRO A 189 42.52 15.90 -1.65
N ARG A 190 42.52 17.23 -1.48
CA ARG A 190 43.73 17.92 -1.07
C ARG A 190 43.97 17.40 0.34
N LEU A 191 44.69 16.29 0.43
CA LEU A 191 45.34 15.81 1.62
C LEU A 191 46.02 17.06 2.17
N HIS A 192 45.45 17.62 3.23
CA HIS A 192 46.01 18.76 3.94
C HIS A 192 47.30 18.26 4.58
N SER A 193 48.36 18.24 3.78
CA SER A 193 49.73 18.23 4.26
C SER A 193 49.92 19.57 4.95
N GLY A 194 49.85 19.57 6.28
CA GLY A 194 50.12 20.74 7.10
C GLY A 194 51.55 21.22 6.88
N ASN A 195 51.72 22.31 6.15
CA ASN A 195 52.86 23.19 6.33
C ASN A 195 52.52 24.58 5.78
N PRO A 196 52.46 25.64 6.61
CA PRO A 196 51.94 26.94 6.21
C PRO A 196 53.04 27.94 5.79
N ASP A 197 54.09 27.54 5.06
CA ASP A 197 55.21 28.47 4.76
C ASP A 197 55.72 28.50 3.30
N ASP A 198 55.13 27.78 2.35
CA ASP A 198 55.64 27.84 0.96
C ASP A 198 54.52 27.68 -0.06
N VAL A 199 53.95 28.78 -0.55
CA VAL A 199 53.61 29.01 -1.98
C VAL A 199 53.33 30.51 -2.19
N ALA A 200 54.39 31.31 -2.22
CA ALA A 200 54.39 32.54 -3.01
C ALA A 200 55.08 32.21 -4.34
N ALA A 201 54.38 32.47 -5.45
CA ALA A 201 54.79 32.20 -6.83
C ALA A 201 54.49 30.79 -7.35
N GLU A 202 53.39 30.66 -8.09
CA GLU A 202 53.49 30.27 -9.51
C GLU A 202 52.20 30.58 -10.31
N ARG A 203 52.38 31.43 -11.34
CA ARG A 203 51.78 31.40 -12.70
C ARG A 203 50.24 31.39 -12.78
N ARG A 204 49.52 32.43 -13.22
CA ARG A 204 49.61 33.26 -14.46
C ARG A 204 49.93 32.46 -15.73
N GLU A 205 48.89 32.06 -16.46
CA GLU A 205 48.69 32.26 -17.92
C GLU A 205 47.30 31.71 -18.35
N ILE A 206 46.35 32.58 -18.73
CA ILE A 206 45.89 32.93 -20.10
C ILE A 206 45.11 31.82 -20.82
N TRP A 207 43.81 32.04 -21.01
CA TRP A 207 43.14 31.93 -22.32
C TRP A 207 42.08 33.04 -22.44
N VAL A 208 42.35 33.98 -23.34
CA VAL A 208 41.44 34.98 -23.90
C VAL A 208 40.85 34.36 -25.16
N LEU A 209 39.53 34.32 -25.32
CA LEU A 209 38.87 34.28 -26.64
C LEU A 209 37.41 34.77 -26.56
N HIS A 210 37.24 35.97 -27.12
CA HIS A 210 36.14 36.48 -27.95
C HIS A 210 34.75 36.79 -27.35
N ARG A 211 34.60 38.11 -27.20
CA ARG A 211 33.40 38.92 -27.03
C ARG A 211 32.56 38.90 -28.32
N GLY A 212 31.32 38.42 -28.25
CA GLY A 212 30.26 38.72 -29.22
C GLY A 212 29.28 39.73 -28.61
N ARG A 213 29.35 40.99 -29.05
CA ARG A 213 28.38 42.06 -28.73
C ARG A 213 27.12 41.86 -29.58
N TYR A 214 25.95 41.89 -28.95
CA TYR A 214 24.72 42.36 -29.59
C TYR A 214 24.24 43.61 -28.86
N THR A 215 24.04 44.67 -29.65
CA THR A 215 23.48 45.98 -29.28
C THR A 215 22.17 46.18 -30.04
N ALA A 216 21.10 46.54 -29.35
CA ALA A 216 19.93 47.34 -29.79
C ALA A 216 18.90 47.29 -28.64
N ALA A 217 18.15 48.30 -28.24
CA ALA A 217 18.06 49.75 -28.48
C ALA A 217 17.33 50.30 -27.21
N GLN A 218 17.91 51.26 -26.49
CA GLN A 218 17.43 52.65 -26.36
C GLN A 218 15.92 52.92 -26.57
N ASP A 219 15.25 53.25 -25.47
CA ASP A 219 14.43 54.46 -25.23
C ASP A 219 14.28 54.56 -23.69
N GLY A 220 14.45 55.65 -22.95
CA GLY A 220 14.56 57.06 -23.27
C GLY A 220 13.70 57.84 -22.29
N GLN A 221 14.19 58.18 -21.08
CA GLN A 221 13.77 59.41 -20.37
C GLN A 221 14.63 59.75 -19.13
N ALA A 222 15.22 60.95 -19.19
CA ALA A 222 15.86 61.71 -18.12
C ALA A 222 14.79 62.31 -17.16
N ALA A 223 15.03 62.92 -16.00
CA ALA A 223 16.19 63.37 -15.22
C ALA A 223 15.72 63.43 -13.74
N SER A 224 16.58 63.43 -12.72
CA SER A 224 17.16 64.69 -12.19
C SER A 224 18.22 64.39 -11.11
N PRO A 225 19.29 65.19 -11.01
CA PRO A 225 20.35 65.01 -10.03
C PRO A 225 20.12 65.92 -8.81
N GLN A 226 20.01 65.35 -7.61
CA GLN A 226 20.02 66.15 -6.38
C GLN A 226 21.33 65.96 -5.62
N ARG A 227 22.04 67.08 -5.53
CA ARG A 227 23.30 67.30 -4.81
C ARG A 227 23.20 66.92 -3.34
N SER A 228 24.31 66.37 -2.84
CA SER A 228 24.66 66.14 -1.44
C SER A 228 24.55 67.41 -0.57
N PRO A 229 24.55 67.22 0.75
CA PRO A 229 25.54 67.91 1.55
C PRO A 229 26.37 66.95 2.40
N ALA A 230 27.67 67.23 2.41
CA ALA A 230 28.65 66.70 3.33
C ALA A 230 28.29 67.07 4.77
N GLY A 231 28.42 66.13 5.69
CA GLY A 231 28.20 66.39 7.10
C GLY A 231 28.52 65.17 7.95
N ASP A 232 29.61 65.31 8.69
CA ASP A 232 29.85 64.71 9.99
C ASP A 232 30.64 63.40 10.12
N LYS A 233 31.84 63.54 10.69
CA LYS A 233 32.72 62.48 11.15
C LYS A 233 32.23 62.06 12.53
N SER A 234 31.42 61.01 12.61
CA SER A 234 31.04 60.38 13.87
C SER A 234 31.80 59.06 14.06
N GLU A 235 32.31 58.91 15.28
CA GLU A 235 33.14 57.84 15.81
C GLU A 235 32.54 56.46 15.53
N SER A 236 33.38 55.51 15.10
CA SER A 236 32.99 54.14 14.77
C SER A 236 32.62 53.37 16.05
N PRO A 237 31.34 53.06 16.30
CA PRO A 237 31.01 52.15 17.38
C PRO A 237 31.37 50.75 16.88
N HIS A 238 32.16 50.02 17.67
CA HIS A 238 32.35 48.58 17.48
C HIS A 238 30.97 47.93 17.40
N GLY A 239 30.55 47.63 16.17
CA GLY A 239 29.31 46.97 15.86
C GLY A 239 29.35 45.59 16.47
N SER A 240 28.80 45.48 17.68
CA SER A 240 28.35 44.23 18.27
C SER A 240 27.27 43.69 17.34
N GLY A 241 27.73 43.02 16.28
CA GLY A 241 26.89 42.37 15.30
C GLY A 241 26.03 41.39 16.07
N ARG A 242 24.81 41.80 16.38
CA ARG A 242 23.78 40.97 17.00
C ARG A 242 23.68 39.76 16.11
N ARG A 243 24.35 38.67 16.51
CA ARG A 243 24.15 37.34 15.96
C ARG A 243 22.68 37.09 16.21
N ARG A 244 21.84 37.32 15.20
CA ARG A 244 20.47 36.80 15.21
C ARG A 244 20.64 35.30 15.36
N ASP A 245 20.23 34.79 16.52
CA ASP A 245 20.23 33.37 16.79
C ASP A 245 19.42 32.71 15.68
N ALA A 246 20.11 31.93 14.85
CA ALA A 246 19.48 31.25 13.74
C ALA A 246 18.55 30.20 14.33
N VAL A 247 17.24 30.41 14.17
CA VAL A 247 16.25 29.45 14.63
C VAL A 247 16.39 28.20 13.78
N ARG A 248 16.70 27.09 14.45
CA ARG A 248 16.78 25.76 13.86
C ARG A 248 15.44 25.09 13.99
N TYR A 249 14.82 24.78 12.86
CA TYR A 249 13.58 24.02 12.82
C TYR A 249 13.90 22.56 12.49
N ALA A 250 13.49 21.67 13.38
CA ALA A 250 13.48 20.24 13.11
C ALA A 250 12.18 19.90 12.38
N ARG A 251 12.26 19.28 11.21
CA ARG A 251 11.07 18.69 10.56
C ARG A 251 10.81 17.30 11.14
N SER A 252 9.53 16.92 11.22
CA SER A 252 9.12 15.56 11.58
C SER A 252 9.64 14.53 10.59
N ASP A 253 9.86 13.32 11.08
CA ASP A 253 9.96 12.14 10.23
C ASP A 253 8.58 11.82 9.66
N VAL A 254 8.52 11.39 8.39
CA VAL A 254 7.28 11.06 7.69
C VAL A 254 7.28 9.58 7.35
N HIS A 255 6.34 8.85 7.92
CA HIS A 255 6.09 7.44 7.68
C HIS A 255 4.98 7.32 6.63
N ILE A 256 5.31 6.69 5.52
CA ILE A 256 4.41 6.49 4.39
C ILE A 256 4.16 5.00 4.28
N THR A 257 2.91 4.58 4.38
CA THR A 257 2.48 3.20 4.21
C THR A 257 1.45 3.13 3.10
N LEU A 258 1.81 2.43 2.03
CA LEU A 258 0.94 2.14 0.89
C LEU A 258 0.36 0.73 1.06
N PHE A 259 -0.95 0.61 0.85
CA PHE A 259 -1.70 -0.63 0.86
C PHE A 259 -2.29 -0.88 -0.53
N ALA A 260 -1.91 -1.99 -1.15
CA ALA A 260 -2.26 -2.32 -2.52
C ALA A 260 -3.00 -3.68 -2.56
N PRO A 261 -4.34 -3.67 -2.51
CA PRO A 261 -5.13 -4.89 -2.68
C PRO A 261 -5.16 -5.33 -4.15
N PHE A 262 -5.26 -6.63 -4.42
CA PHE A 262 -5.44 -7.20 -5.76
C PHE A 262 -6.86 -6.89 -6.27
N ARG A 263 -7.06 -5.63 -6.67
CA ARG A 263 -8.34 -5.07 -7.12
C ARG A 263 -8.08 -4.21 -8.36
N THR A 264 -7.87 -4.90 -9.47
CA THR A 264 -7.77 -4.30 -10.81
C THR A 264 -9.06 -4.58 -11.56
N LEU A 265 -9.63 -3.54 -12.17
CA LEU A 265 -10.88 -3.62 -12.91
C LEU A 265 -10.72 -2.99 -14.29
N ASP A 266 -11.29 -3.64 -15.31
CA ASP A 266 -11.54 -3.04 -16.61
C ASP A 266 -12.99 -2.52 -16.63
N LEU A 267 -13.14 -1.19 -16.67
CA LEU A 267 -14.46 -0.57 -16.62
C LEU A 267 -15.17 -0.59 -17.99
N THR A 268 -14.42 -0.80 -19.08
CA THR A 268 -14.98 -0.87 -20.45
C THR A 268 -15.90 -2.09 -20.61
N LEU A 269 -15.62 -3.19 -19.90
CA LEU A 269 -16.42 -4.41 -19.90
C LEU A 269 -17.83 -4.20 -19.33
N HIS A 270 -17.97 -3.26 -18.39
CA HIS A 270 -19.26 -2.92 -17.77
C HIS A 270 -19.97 -1.80 -18.50
N ASN A 271 -19.22 -0.81 -18.98
CA ASN A 271 -19.74 0.31 -19.72
C ASN A 271 -18.78 0.69 -20.85
N PRO A 272 -19.08 0.33 -22.12
CA PRO A 272 -18.18 0.56 -23.24
C PRO A 272 -17.99 2.05 -23.59
N ARG A 273 -18.74 2.96 -22.94
CA ARG A 273 -18.52 4.42 -23.08
C ARG A 273 -17.40 4.93 -22.19
N ILE A 274 -16.95 4.15 -21.21
CA ILE A 274 -15.86 4.50 -20.31
C ILE A 274 -14.57 4.00 -20.96
N ASP A 275 -13.69 4.92 -21.38
CA ASP A 275 -12.38 4.61 -21.97
C ASP A 275 -11.31 4.38 -20.88
N ILE A 276 -11.59 3.44 -19.96
CA ILE A 276 -10.69 3.07 -18.87
C ILE A 276 -10.51 1.55 -18.91
N CYS A 277 -9.41 1.13 -19.52
CA CYS A 277 -9.04 -0.28 -19.69
C CYS A 277 -8.48 -0.88 -18.39
N GLU A 278 -7.77 -0.06 -17.61
CA GLU A 278 -7.20 -0.51 -16.34
C GLU A 278 -7.49 0.51 -15.24
N TRP A 279 -8.13 0.02 -14.18
CA TRP A 279 -8.36 0.78 -12.97
C TRP A 279 -7.89 0.01 -11.74
N THR A 280 -6.71 0.41 -11.25
CA THR A 280 -6.04 -0.22 -10.13
C THR A 280 -6.10 0.69 -8.91
N ARG A 281 -6.68 0.22 -7.80
CA ARG A 281 -6.86 1.02 -6.58
C ARG A 281 -5.82 0.68 -5.52
N PHE A 282 -5.32 1.69 -4.82
CA PHE A 282 -4.49 1.51 -3.63
C PHE A 282 -4.63 2.70 -2.68
N ASP A 283 -4.37 2.46 -1.40
CA ASP A 283 -4.55 3.44 -0.33
C ASP A 283 -3.21 3.80 0.29
N VAL A 284 -3.08 5.04 0.77
CA VAL A 284 -1.85 5.55 1.36
C VAL A 284 -2.16 6.20 2.70
N LEU A 285 -1.42 5.81 3.72
CA LEU A 285 -1.43 6.41 5.05
C LEU A 285 -0.12 7.13 5.29
N ILE A 286 -0.21 8.43 5.60
CA ILE A 286 0.92 9.29 5.91
C ILE A 286 0.81 9.71 7.37
N ARG A 287 1.82 9.34 8.14
CA ARG A 287 1.97 9.69 9.56
C ARG A 287 3.23 10.51 9.75
N LYS A 288 3.17 11.48 10.66
CA LYS A 288 4.33 12.26 11.07
C LYS A 288 4.70 11.88 12.50
N GLU A 289 5.97 11.57 12.71
CA GLU A 289 6.51 11.28 14.03
C GLU A 289 7.34 12.46 14.54
N PRO A 290 7.35 12.72 15.86
CA PRO A 290 8.27 13.69 16.43
C PRO A 290 9.70 13.28 16.06
N PRO A 291 10.54 14.22 15.63
CA PRO A 291 11.92 13.90 15.29
C PRO A 291 12.57 13.27 16.51
N LYS A 292 13.09 12.04 16.37
CA LYS A 292 13.83 11.40 17.45
C LYS A 292 15.00 12.32 17.75
N ALA A 293 14.96 12.99 18.91
CA ALA A 293 16.07 13.79 19.40
C ALA A 293 17.23 12.82 19.61
N LYS A 294 18.01 12.59 18.54
CA LYS A 294 19.24 11.81 18.61
C LYS A 294 19.99 12.44 19.76
N THR A 295 20.19 11.65 20.79
CA THR A 295 20.81 12.02 22.05
C THR A 295 22.09 12.75 21.70
N ALA A 296 22.03 14.08 21.63
CA ALA A 296 23.14 14.94 21.33
C ALA A 296 23.96 15.02 22.62
N ALA A 297 24.44 13.87 23.07
CA ALA A 297 25.12 13.67 24.34
C ALA A 297 26.55 14.20 24.32
N SER A 298 26.95 14.98 23.31
CA SER A 298 28.35 15.41 23.14
C SER A 298 28.56 16.91 23.03
N SER A 299 27.55 17.73 22.68
CA SER A 299 27.73 19.18 22.64
C SER A 299 27.27 19.82 23.95
N ARG A 300 28.19 19.98 24.90
CA ARG A 300 28.05 20.74 26.17
C ARG A 300 27.69 22.23 26.00
N SER A 301 27.33 22.70 24.80
CA SER A 301 26.87 24.07 24.59
C SER A 301 25.37 24.15 24.82
N SER A 302 24.96 24.96 25.79
CA SER A 302 23.61 25.28 26.26
C SER A 302 22.70 25.91 25.20
N SER A 303 22.52 25.29 24.04
CA SER A 303 21.52 25.72 23.06
C SER A 303 20.16 25.19 23.48
N SER A 304 19.19 26.10 23.59
CA SER A 304 17.78 25.82 23.84
C SER A 304 17.25 24.66 22.98
N PRO A 305 16.26 23.89 23.46
CA PRO A 305 15.62 22.85 22.66
C PRO A 305 15.12 23.45 21.34
N PRO A 306 15.26 22.71 20.22
CA PRO A 306 14.78 23.18 18.92
C PRO A 306 13.30 23.56 19.05
N THR A 307 12.95 24.75 18.59
CA THR A 307 11.59 25.25 18.67
C THR A 307 10.71 24.41 17.74
N THR A 308 9.81 23.62 18.31
CA THR A 308 8.77 22.91 17.54
C THR A 308 7.88 23.94 16.86
N LEU A 309 7.57 23.72 15.58
CA LEU A 309 6.65 24.60 14.85
C LEU A 309 5.26 24.54 15.48
N GLU A 310 4.59 25.69 15.56
CA GLU A 310 3.22 25.78 16.04
C GLU A 310 2.31 24.82 15.27
N GLY A 311 1.54 24.00 15.99
CA GLY A 311 0.67 22.96 15.43
C GLY A 311 1.32 21.60 15.14
N GLN A 312 2.64 21.46 15.06
CA GLN A 312 3.26 20.13 14.89
C GLN A 312 3.07 19.24 16.11
N GLN A 313 3.17 19.84 17.30
CA GLN A 313 2.93 19.12 18.55
C GLN A 313 1.50 18.54 18.59
N GLU A 314 0.50 19.31 18.13
CA GLU A 314 -0.89 18.87 18.06
C GLU A 314 -1.06 17.68 17.10
N VAL A 315 -0.36 17.68 15.96
CA VAL A 315 -0.36 16.55 15.01
C VAL A 315 0.13 15.26 15.69
N TRP A 316 1.18 15.34 16.50
CA TRP A 316 1.72 14.18 17.22
C TRP A 316 0.83 13.76 18.39
N ASP A 317 0.37 14.72 19.19
CA ASP A 317 -0.41 14.47 20.39
C ASP A 317 -1.79 13.86 20.09
N GLU A 318 -2.40 14.30 18.98
CA GLU A 318 -3.68 13.77 18.48
C GLU A 318 -3.50 12.59 17.51
N GLY A 319 -2.26 12.23 17.14
CA GLY A 319 -1.99 11.19 16.15
C GLY A 319 -2.67 11.46 14.80
N ARG A 320 -2.66 12.73 14.36
CA ARG A 320 -3.25 13.12 13.08
C ARG A 320 -2.49 12.44 11.95
N CYS A 321 -3.25 11.77 11.09
CA CYS A 321 -2.73 11.11 9.91
C CYS A 321 -3.55 11.52 8.69
N MET A 322 -2.89 11.49 7.54
CA MET A 322 -3.53 11.75 6.26
C MET A 322 -3.72 10.42 5.54
N PHE A 323 -4.96 10.12 5.17
CA PHE A 323 -5.35 8.93 4.43
C PHE A 323 -5.74 9.35 3.02
N VAL A 324 -4.97 8.93 2.03
CA VAL A 324 -5.15 9.28 0.62
C VAL A 324 -5.54 8.02 -0.14
N ARG A 325 -6.72 8.03 -0.76
CA ARG A 325 -7.12 6.97 -1.68
C ARG A 325 -6.63 7.34 -3.07
N LEU A 326 -5.87 6.46 -3.69
CA LEU A 326 -5.27 6.65 -5.00
C LEU A 326 -5.79 5.60 -5.97
N ALA A 327 -5.63 5.86 -7.27
CA ALA A 327 -5.77 4.87 -8.31
C ALA A 327 -4.78 5.12 -9.44
N CYS A 328 -4.34 4.06 -10.08
CA CYS A 328 -3.71 4.09 -11.38
C CYS A 328 -4.79 3.86 -12.44
N VAL A 329 -4.96 4.82 -13.35
CA VAL A 329 -5.97 4.80 -14.41
C VAL A 329 -5.24 4.81 -15.74
N ASN A 330 -5.19 3.68 -16.44
CA ASN A 330 -4.40 3.51 -17.67
C ASN A 330 -2.94 4.00 -17.53
N GLY A 331 -2.28 3.70 -16.41
CA GLY A 331 -0.91 4.15 -16.12
C GLY A 331 -0.79 5.56 -15.49
N GLU A 332 -1.89 6.29 -15.31
CA GLU A 332 -1.89 7.63 -14.72
C GLU A 332 -2.32 7.59 -13.24
N LEU A 333 -1.50 8.17 -12.35
CA LEU A 333 -1.84 8.31 -10.95
C LEU A 333 -2.93 9.37 -10.74
N ARG A 334 -4.05 8.99 -10.11
CA ARG A 334 -5.16 9.89 -9.77
C ARG A 334 -5.53 9.81 -8.29
N VAL A 335 -5.83 10.97 -7.71
CA VAL A 335 -6.33 11.08 -6.33
C VAL A 335 -7.85 10.88 -6.32
N ARG A 336 -8.32 9.93 -5.50
CA ARG A 336 -9.75 9.62 -5.35
C ARG A 336 -10.37 10.36 -4.17
N SER A 337 -9.69 10.37 -3.02
CA SER A 337 -10.15 11.09 -1.83
C SER A 337 -8.99 11.37 -0.90
N LEU A 338 -9.13 12.41 -0.09
CA LEU A 338 -8.15 12.79 0.94
C LEU A 338 -8.87 13.00 2.26
N GLN A 339 -8.51 12.23 3.27
CA GLN A 339 -9.13 12.25 4.59
C GLN A 339 -8.07 12.55 5.66
N PHE A 340 -8.47 13.28 6.70
CA PHE A 340 -7.68 13.46 7.90
C PHE A 340 -8.34 12.69 9.04
N VAL A 341 -7.57 11.80 9.66
CA VAL A 341 -8.02 10.93 10.74
C VAL A 341 -7.16 11.19 11.97
N SER A 342 -7.76 11.19 13.16
CA SER A 342 -7.06 11.44 14.42
C SER A 342 -7.67 10.63 15.57
N HIS A 343 -6.94 10.53 16.68
CA HIS A 343 -7.45 9.93 17.92
C HIS A 343 -8.69 10.68 18.44
N LYS A 344 -8.76 12.00 18.22
CA LYS A 344 -9.91 12.82 18.60
C LYS A 344 -11.16 12.44 17.81
N LEU A 345 -11.02 12.21 16.50
CA LEU A 345 -12.12 11.73 15.66
C LEU A 345 -12.58 10.33 16.09
N ALA A 346 -11.64 9.42 16.36
CA ALA A 346 -11.97 8.07 16.85
C ALA A 346 -12.77 8.13 18.16
N ARG A 347 -12.35 8.98 19.10
CA ARG A 347 -13.07 9.21 20.36
C ARG A 347 -14.45 9.83 20.13
N ALA A 348 -14.56 10.80 19.22
CA ALA A 348 -15.85 11.40 18.87
C ALA A 348 -16.82 10.36 18.30
N LEU A 349 -16.34 9.43 17.46
CA LEU A 349 -17.15 8.32 16.95
C LEU A 349 -17.54 7.32 18.03
N GLU A 350 -16.69 7.10 19.04
CA GLU A 350 -16.95 6.19 20.14
C GLU A 350 -17.90 6.77 21.20
N GLU A 351 -17.80 8.06 21.49
CA GLU A 351 -18.47 8.68 22.64
C GLU A 351 -19.65 9.59 22.24
N HIS A 352 -19.59 10.26 21.08
CA HIS A 352 -20.39 11.47 20.84
C HIS A 352 -21.00 11.62 19.44
N ALA A 353 -20.89 10.64 18.55
CA ALA A 353 -21.43 10.73 17.20
C ALA A 353 -22.96 10.86 17.13
N VAL A 354 -23.69 10.32 18.12
CA VAL A 354 -25.16 10.30 18.15
C VAL A 354 -25.66 10.76 19.52
N PHE A 355 -26.02 12.05 19.65
CA PHE A 355 -26.65 12.65 20.84
C PHE A 355 -26.03 12.20 22.19
N GLY A 356 -24.70 12.28 22.30
CA GLY A 356 -23.97 11.87 23.52
C GLY A 356 -23.71 10.38 23.65
N LYS A 357 -23.95 9.60 22.58
CA LYS A 357 -23.53 8.20 22.42
C LYS A 357 -22.63 8.07 21.20
N GLY A 358 -21.85 6.99 21.14
CA GLY A 358 -21.09 6.63 19.94
C GLY A 358 -21.94 6.20 18.76
N GLU A 359 -21.30 6.10 17.60
CA GLU A 359 -21.90 5.57 16.38
C GLU A 359 -22.09 4.05 16.55
N PRO A 360 -23.32 3.53 16.46
CA PRO A 360 -23.63 2.17 16.87
C PRO A 360 -22.91 1.10 16.04
N LEU A 361 -22.69 1.32 14.73
CA LEU A 361 -22.01 0.35 13.87
C LEU A 361 -20.49 0.34 14.11
N TYR A 362 -19.91 1.50 14.42
CA TYR A 362 -18.52 1.68 14.80
C TYR A 362 -18.24 1.01 16.13
N LEU A 363 -19.11 1.20 17.12
CA LEU A 363 -19.04 0.46 18.39
C LEU A 363 -19.16 -1.05 18.19
N GLU A 364 -20.02 -1.50 17.27
CA GLU A 364 -20.15 -2.93 16.95
C GLU A 364 -18.89 -3.48 16.25
N MET A 365 -18.26 -2.69 15.36
CA MET A 365 -16.96 -3.05 14.79
C MET A 365 -15.89 -3.19 15.88
N LEU A 366 -15.86 -2.27 16.85
CA LEU A 366 -14.93 -2.34 17.98
C LEU A 366 -15.13 -3.60 18.83
N ARG A 367 -16.38 -4.01 19.07
CA ARG A 367 -16.70 -5.24 19.80
C ARG A 367 -16.28 -6.51 19.05
N ARG A 368 -16.33 -6.47 17.72
CA ARG A 368 -16.03 -7.62 16.84
C ARG A 368 -14.58 -7.72 16.45
N LEU A 369 -13.77 -6.69 16.69
CA LEU A 369 -12.34 -6.82 16.51
C LEU A 369 -11.91 -8.03 17.34
N PRO A 370 -11.34 -9.07 16.71
CA PRO A 370 -10.75 -10.13 17.48
C PRO A 370 -9.75 -9.43 18.39
N MET A 371 -9.97 -9.51 19.71
CA MET A 371 -8.96 -9.13 20.70
C MET A 371 -7.72 -9.84 20.21
N SER A 372 -6.79 -9.07 19.62
CA SER A 372 -5.74 -9.63 18.77
C SER A 372 -5.14 -10.78 19.56
N VAL A 373 -5.44 -12.01 19.14
CA VAL A 373 -4.71 -13.19 19.58
C VAL A 373 -3.38 -12.89 18.94
N SER A 374 -2.51 -12.24 19.72
CA SER A 374 -1.22 -11.73 19.29
C SER A 374 -0.67 -12.77 18.36
N PHE A 375 -0.70 -12.50 17.05
CA PHE A 375 -0.01 -13.35 16.10
C PHE A 375 1.38 -13.34 16.69
N ARG A 376 1.79 -14.49 17.23
CA ARG A 376 3.10 -14.66 17.83
C ARG A 376 4.04 -14.29 16.69
N GLU A 377 4.48 -13.03 16.65
CA GLU A 377 5.76 -12.70 16.09
C GLU A 377 6.69 -13.77 16.66
N PRO A 378 7.35 -14.56 15.80
CA PRO A 378 8.22 -15.63 16.26
C PRO A 378 9.11 -15.03 17.33
N TRP A 379 8.96 -15.49 18.56
CA TRP A 379 9.64 -14.96 19.72
C TRP A 379 11.10 -14.69 19.35
N GLN A 380 11.44 -13.40 19.26
CA GLN A 380 12.81 -12.96 19.13
C GLN A 380 13.55 -13.59 20.31
N ARG A 381 14.41 -14.58 20.02
CA ARG A 381 15.44 -15.01 20.96
C ARG A 381 16.29 -13.77 21.25
N ARG A 382 15.99 -13.16 22.39
CA ARG A 382 16.83 -12.18 23.07
C ARG A 382 18.28 -12.63 22.95
N GLY A 383 19.11 -11.73 22.43
CA GLY A 383 20.49 -11.99 22.06
C GLY A 383 21.29 -12.72 23.14
N GLY A 384 21.91 -13.81 22.72
CA GLY A 384 23.13 -14.35 23.29
C GLY A 384 24.17 -14.39 22.19
N SER A 385 25.32 -13.76 22.45
CA SER A 385 26.51 -13.64 21.59
C SER A 385 27.01 -14.97 20.99
N PRO A 386 27.86 -14.92 19.95
CA PRO A 386 28.21 -16.09 19.16
C PRO A 386 29.29 -16.91 19.85
N ALA A 387 28.99 -18.18 20.15
CA ALA A 387 29.99 -19.21 20.34
C ALA A 387 29.40 -20.55 19.86
N GLU A 388 30.04 -21.09 18.83
CA GLU A 388 30.13 -22.51 18.44
C GLU A 388 29.00 -23.45 18.87
N SER A 389 28.23 -23.93 17.90
CA SER A 389 27.68 -25.29 17.95
C SER A 389 27.27 -25.77 16.56
N LYS A 390 28.00 -26.77 16.08
CA LYS A 390 27.70 -27.56 14.88
C LYS A 390 26.52 -28.47 15.16
N GLY A 391 25.54 -28.44 14.26
CA GLY A 391 24.62 -29.55 14.00
C GLY A 391 23.28 -29.42 14.69
N GLN A 392 22.26 -29.03 13.92
CA GLN A 392 21.00 -29.77 13.84
C GLN A 392 20.09 -29.17 12.77
N SER A 393 19.46 -30.09 12.05
CA SER A 393 18.48 -29.94 10.97
C SER A 393 17.34 -29.00 11.33
N ALA A 394 17.21 -27.91 10.58
CA ALA A 394 16.12 -26.95 10.67
C ALA A 394 15.05 -27.28 9.62
N THR A 395 13.83 -27.52 10.08
CA THR A 395 12.61 -27.50 9.29
C THR A 395 12.37 -26.05 8.83
N VAL A 396 12.49 -25.82 7.52
CA VAL A 396 12.36 -24.50 6.90
C VAL A 396 10.89 -24.09 6.92
N SER A 397 10.57 -23.05 7.71
CA SER A 397 9.34 -22.29 7.55
C SER A 397 9.47 -21.46 6.28
N ALA A 398 8.66 -21.77 5.27
CA ALA A 398 8.65 -21.13 3.96
C ALA A 398 8.12 -19.69 4.06
N ALA A 399 9.00 -18.74 4.40
CA ALA A 399 8.82 -17.37 3.95
C ALA A 399 9.20 -17.32 2.46
N SER A 400 8.31 -16.76 1.62
CA SER A 400 8.57 -16.60 0.18
C SER A 400 9.92 -15.88 -0.07
N PRO A 401 10.75 -16.36 -1.02
CA PRO A 401 12.11 -15.86 -1.26
C PRO A 401 12.20 -14.39 -1.70
N VAL A 402 11.07 -13.73 -1.99
CA VAL A 402 11.02 -12.30 -2.35
C VAL A 402 11.33 -11.38 -1.14
N ASN A 403 11.35 -11.90 0.09
CA ASN A 403 11.46 -11.09 1.31
C ASN A 403 12.89 -10.87 1.84
N VAL A 404 13.96 -11.14 1.08
CA VAL A 404 15.35 -11.01 1.56
C VAL A 404 16.04 -9.79 0.95
N PHE A 405 15.64 -8.59 1.39
CA PHE A 405 16.53 -7.44 1.39
C PHE A 405 16.57 -6.91 2.82
N ASP A 406 17.77 -6.94 3.42
CA ASP A 406 18.06 -6.70 4.84
C ASP A 406 17.22 -5.57 5.45
N ALA A 407 16.22 -5.96 6.24
CA ALA A 407 15.44 -5.03 7.05
C ALA A 407 16.22 -4.69 8.33
N PRO A 408 16.62 -3.42 8.56
CA PRO A 408 16.81 -2.97 9.93
C PRO A 408 15.47 -3.04 10.65
N GLU A 409 15.49 -3.56 11.88
CA GLU A 409 14.36 -3.70 12.82
C GLU A 409 13.21 -2.73 12.51
N SER A 410 12.05 -3.27 12.11
CA SER A 410 10.79 -2.57 12.32
C SER A 410 10.55 -2.57 13.82
N THR A 411 11.14 -1.61 14.54
CA THR A 411 10.65 -1.29 15.88
C THR A 411 9.18 -0.95 15.70
N PRO A 412 8.22 -1.69 16.29
CA PRO A 412 6.86 -1.19 16.34
C PRO A 412 6.97 0.20 16.96
N ALA A 413 6.44 1.21 16.26
CA ALA A 413 6.22 2.51 16.86
C ALA A 413 5.09 2.34 17.90
N THR A 414 5.37 1.61 18.98
CA THR A 414 4.67 1.79 20.24
C THR A 414 5.06 3.21 20.64
N PRO A 415 4.13 4.18 20.60
CA PRO A 415 4.47 5.53 21.02
C PRO A 415 5.04 5.43 22.44
N ALA A 416 6.21 6.03 22.66
CA ALA A 416 6.78 6.21 23.98
C ALA A 416 5.87 7.17 24.76
N ALA A 417 4.74 6.65 25.24
CA ALA A 417 3.73 7.39 25.95
C ALA A 417 4.03 7.34 27.45
N THR A 418 4.81 8.32 27.90
CA THR A 418 4.79 8.80 29.28
C THR A 418 3.43 9.45 29.57
N ALA A 419 2.39 8.63 29.75
CA ALA A 419 1.17 8.88 30.55
C ALA A 419 0.18 7.72 30.34
N PRO A 420 -0.52 7.26 31.39
CA PRO A 420 -1.58 6.26 31.27
C PRO A 420 -2.81 6.90 30.62
N ARG A 421 -2.78 7.10 29.30
CA ARG A 421 -3.98 7.34 28.51
C ARG A 421 -4.78 6.03 28.50
N THR A 422 -6.09 6.12 28.72
CA THR A 422 -7.02 4.99 28.78
C THR A 422 -6.80 4.07 27.58
N ALA A 423 -6.40 2.82 27.86
CA ALA A 423 -6.04 1.82 26.84
C ALA A 423 -7.15 1.62 25.78
N SER A 424 -8.41 1.90 26.10
CA SER A 424 -9.55 1.75 25.19
C SER A 424 -9.49 2.66 23.96
N SER A 425 -9.00 3.90 24.06
CA SER A 425 -9.05 4.83 22.91
C SER A 425 -7.99 4.55 21.84
N PHE A 426 -6.97 3.75 22.18
CA PHE A 426 -5.93 3.36 21.24
C PHE A 426 -6.46 2.35 20.21
N ASP A 427 -7.27 1.40 20.68
CA ASP A 427 -7.91 0.39 19.82
C ASP A 427 -8.91 1.03 18.84
N SER A 428 -9.62 2.07 19.29
CA SER A 428 -10.55 2.84 18.47
C SER A 428 -9.87 3.47 17.25
N ALA A 429 -8.79 4.23 17.47
CA ALA A 429 -8.07 4.86 16.37
C ALA A 429 -7.37 3.86 15.44
N HIS A 430 -7.03 2.67 15.96
CA HIS A 430 -6.50 1.59 15.14
C HIS A 430 -7.51 1.14 14.09
N VAL A 431 -8.82 1.08 14.38
CA VAL A 431 -9.84 0.73 13.38
C VAL A 431 -9.87 1.72 12.23
N LEU A 432 -9.88 3.02 12.52
CA LEU A 432 -9.91 4.06 11.49
C LEU A 432 -8.65 4.05 10.61
N THR A 433 -7.52 3.65 11.19
CA THR A 433 -6.25 3.58 10.47
C THR A 433 -5.91 2.17 9.96
N SER A 434 -6.75 1.17 10.27
CA SER A 434 -6.59 -0.20 9.77
C SER A 434 -6.80 -0.22 8.27
N GLN A 435 -5.78 -0.71 7.57
CA GLN A 435 -5.76 -0.83 6.12
C GLN A 435 -6.28 -2.19 5.65
N PHE A 436 -6.27 -3.19 6.54
CA PHE A 436 -6.38 -4.61 6.19
C PHE A 436 -7.82 -5.13 6.18
N ASP A 437 -8.75 -4.41 6.79
CA ASP A 437 -10.11 -4.89 7.00
C ASP A 437 -11.17 -4.02 6.33
N ARG A 438 -12.22 -4.67 5.79
CA ARG A 438 -13.46 -3.98 5.39
C ARG A 438 -14.01 -3.10 6.51
N SER A 439 -13.78 -3.48 7.76
CA SER A 439 -14.12 -2.70 8.94
C SER A 439 -13.43 -1.32 8.94
N GLY A 440 -12.16 -1.23 8.54
CA GLY A 440 -11.46 0.05 8.44
C GLY A 440 -12.00 0.90 7.28
N GLU A 441 -12.26 0.30 6.12
CA GLU A 441 -12.86 0.98 4.97
C GLU A 441 -14.24 1.57 5.33
N TYR A 442 -15.06 0.80 6.04
CA TYR A 442 -16.37 1.20 6.51
C TYR A 442 -16.30 2.21 7.66
N ALA A 443 -15.41 2.02 8.64
CA ALA A 443 -15.25 2.97 9.74
C ALA A 443 -14.87 4.37 9.25
N ARG A 444 -14.07 4.45 8.17
CA ARG A 444 -13.72 5.73 7.53
C ARG A 444 -14.92 6.41 6.83
N THR A 445 -16.03 5.73 6.57
CA THR A 445 -17.23 6.39 6.00
C THR A 445 -17.99 7.24 7.01
N PHE A 446 -17.74 7.06 8.32
CA PHE A 446 -18.28 7.94 9.37
C PHE A 446 -17.45 9.22 9.53
N ALA A 447 -16.25 9.27 8.95
CA ALA A 447 -15.43 10.47 8.88
C ALA A 447 -15.84 11.33 7.68
N TYR A 448 -15.48 12.61 7.72
CA TYR A 448 -15.55 13.44 6.52
C TYR A 448 -14.64 12.85 5.44
N ALA A 449 -15.23 12.49 4.29
CA ALA A 449 -14.54 11.79 3.22
C ALA A 449 -13.49 12.65 2.47
N GLY A 450 -13.40 13.93 2.82
CA GLY A 450 -12.71 14.94 2.05
C GLY A 450 -13.64 15.60 1.02
N PRO A 451 -13.22 16.74 0.45
CA PRO A 451 -13.92 17.36 -0.66
C PRO A 451 -13.78 16.47 -1.90
N TYR A 452 -14.77 16.55 -2.81
CA TYR A 452 -14.63 15.96 -4.13
C TYR A 452 -13.48 16.66 -4.86
N ILE A 453 -12.44 15.90 -5.23
CA ILE A 453 -11.21 16.47 -5.80
C ILE A 453 -11.49 17.30 -7.06
N THR A 454 -12.46 16.88 -7.87
CA THR A 454 -12.89 17.59 -9.09
C THR A 454 -13.52 18.96 -8.84
N GLU A 455 -14.04 19.21 -7.63
CA GLU A 455 -14.65 20.50 -7.24
C GLU A 455 -13.62 21.48 -6.67
N LEU A 456 -12.41 21.01 -6.35
CA LEU A 456 -11.32 21.88 -5.90
C LEU A 456 -10.86 22.81 -7.02
N SER A 457 -10.30 23.97 -6.65
CA SER A 457 -9.67 24.86 -7.63
C SER A 457 -8.52 24.16 -8.34
N LYS A 458 -8.22 24.59 -9.57
CA LYS A 458 -7.13 24.02 -10.36
C LYS A 458 -5.80 24.09 -9.62
N GLU A 459 -5.52 25.23 -9.00
CA GLU A 459 -4.29 25.49 -8.26
C GLU A 459 -4.14 24.52 -7.09
N LEU A 460 -5.22 24.27 -6.34
CA LEU A 460 -5.19 23.34 -5.20
C LEU A 460 -5.03 21.89 -5.65
N ARG A 461 -5.64 21.49 -6.78
CA ARG A 461 -5.43 20.15 -7.34
C ARG A 461 -3.99 19.94 -7.79
N GLU A 462 -3.40 20.91 -8.47
CA GLU A 462 -2.01 20.86 -8.92
C GLU A 462 -1.05 20.84 -7.74
N ALA A 463 -1.25 21.71 -6.73
CA ALA A 463 -0.44 21.71 -5.51
C ALA A 463 -0.56 20.39 -4.72
N LEU A 464 -1.76 19.79 -4.67
CA LEU A 464 -1.96 18.50 -4.03
C LEU A 464 -1.26 17.37 -4.79
N SER A 465 -1.32 17.37 -6.12
CA SER A 465 -0.63 16.42 -6.98
C SER A 465 0.89 16.55 -6.83
N GLU A 466 1.42 17.78 -6.84
CA GLU A 466 2.83 18.09 -6.62
C GLU A 466 3.28 17.61 -5.24
N TYR A 467 2.50 17.88 -4.18
CA TYR A 467 2.81 17.39 -2.85
C TYR A 467 2.88 15.86 -2.78
N ILE A 468 1.91 15.15 -3.37
CA ILE A 468 1.91 13.67 -3.36
C ILE A 468 3.09 13.10 -4.16
N MET A 469 3.36 13.66 -5.34
CA MET A 469 4.40 13.13 -6.24
C MET A 469 5.81 13.53 -5.82
N MET A 470 6.03 14.79 -5.46
CA MET A 470 7.36 15.36 -5.17
C MET A 470 7.70 15.30 -3.68
N ASP A 471 6.79 15.75 -2.81
CA ASP A 471 7.08 15.83 -1.37
C ASP A 471 6.90 14.49 -0.65
N VAL A 472 5.86 13.74 -0.96
CA VAL A 472 5.63 12.41 -0.40
C VAL A 472 6.42 11.35 -1.19
N GLY A 473 6.65 11.57 -2.49
CA GLY A 473 7.42 10.66 -3.33
C GLY A 473 6.61 9.47 -3.85
N ILE A 474 5.29 9.64 -4.02
CA ILE A 474 4.39 8.67 -4.65
C ILE A 474 4.22 9.11 -6.11
N THR A 475 5.18 8.72 -6.94
CA THR A 475 5.26 9.10 -8.35
C THR A 475 4.43 8.16 -9.24
N ASN A 476 4.32 8.48 -10.53
CA ASN A 476 3.74 7.55 -11.52
C ASN A 476 4.53 6.23 -11.59
N GLU A 477 5.85 6.25 -11.37
CA GLU A 477 6.67 5.03 -11.30
C GLU A 477 6.24 4.12 -10.13
N VAL A 478 5.90 4.70 -8.98
CA VAL A 478 5.35 3.93 -7.85
C VAL A 478 3.99 3.34 -8.20
N ALA A 479 3.13 4.10 -8.88
CA ALA A 479 1.82 3.64 -9.31
C ALA A 479 1.91 2.50 -10.33
N GLU A 480 2.80 2.61 -11.32
CA GLU A 480 3.08 1.57 -12.31
C GLU A 480 3.69 0.33 -11.65
N TYR A 481 4.65 0.51 -10.75
CA TYR A 481 5.21 -0.59 -9.96
C TYR A 481 4.13 -1.33 -9.18
N VAL A 482 3.17 -0.61 -8.58
CA VAL A 482 2.04 -1.24 -7.89
C VAL A 482 1.22 -2.10 -8.84
N CYS A 483 0.88 -1.61 -10.04
CA CYS A 483 0.16 -2.40 -11.04
C CYS A 483 0.94 -3.67 -11.44
N GLN A 484 2.23 -3.54 -11.75
CA GLN A 484 3.09 -4.66 -12.13
C GLN A 484 3.22 -5.70 -11.01
N LEU A 485 3.39 -5.24 -9.76
CA LEU A 485 3.55 -6.13 -8.63
C LEU A 485 2.24 -6.82 -8.25
N GLN A 486 1.08 -6.16 -8.39
CA GLN A 486 -0.22 -6.82 -8.20
C GLN A 486 -0.37 -7.99 -9.16
N TYR A 487 -0.06 -7.80 -10.44
CA TYR A 487 -0.10 -8.87 -11.42
C TYR A 487 0.89 -10.01 -11.09
N PHE A 488 2.14 -9.68 -10.75
CA PHE A 488 3.15 -10.68 -10.39
C PHE A 488 2.73 -11.49 -9.16
N LEU A 489 2.27 -10.84 -8.09
CA LEU A 489 1.89 -11.53 -6.86
C LEU A 489 0.57 -12.30 -6.99
N GLU A 490 -0.37 -11.83 -7.83
CA GLU A 490 -1.58 -12.60 -8.15
C GLU A 490 -1.23 -13.92 -8.85
N GLN A 491 -0.24 -13.90 -9.75
CA GLN A 491 0.29 -15.11 -10.39
C GLN A 491 0.97 -16.05 -9.36
N GLU A 492 1.77 -15.52 -8.43
CA GLU A 492 2.36 -16.32 -7.34
C GLU A 492 1.29 -16.96 -6.44
N GLU A 493 0.24 -16.22 -6.10
CA GLU A 493 -0.89 -16.73 -5.32
C GLU A 493 -1.71 -17.77 -6.10
N TYR A 494 -1.83 -17.63 -7.42
CA TYR A 494 -2.46 -18.64 -8.27
C TYR A 494 -1.66 -19.96 -8.28
N VAL A 495 -0.33 -19.88 -8.41
CA VAL A 495 0.57 -21.05 -8.29
C VAL A 495 0.44 -21.69 -6.90
N GLY A 496 0.42 -20.89 -5.84
CA GLY A 496 0.18 -21.34 -4.48
C GLY A 496 -1.19 -22.03 -4.30
N TRP A 497 -2.23 -21.49 -4.92
CA TRP A 497 -3.57 -22.06 -4.93
C TRP A 497 -3.62 -23.41 -5.65
N LEU A 498 -2.97 -23.55 -6.80
CA LEU A 498 -2.82 -24.84 -7.49
C LEU A 498 -2.14 -25.87 -6.58
N ALA A 499 -1.02 -25.50 -5.94
CA ALA A 499 -0.33 -26.39 -5.01
C ALA A 499 -1.21 -26.87 -3.85
N GLN A 500 -2.04 -25.99 -3.28
CA GLN A 500 -3.00 -26.36 -2.23
C GLN A 500 -4.04 -27.37 -2.72
N TRP A 501 -4.57 -27.20 -3.93
CA TRP A 501 -5.48 -28.19 -4.53
C TRP A 501 -4.82 -29.54 -4.77
N GLY A 502 -3.56 -29.54 -5.20
CA GLY A 502 -2.76 -30.75 -5.37
C GLY A 502 -2.58 -31.49 -4.04
N GLN A 503 -2.24 -30.74 -2.98
CA GLN A 503 -2.11 -31.30 -1.63
C GLN A 503 -3.43 -31.86 -1.10
N LEU A 504 -4.55 -31.17 -1.33
CA LEU A 504 -5.87 -31.64 -0.95
C LEU A 504 -6.21 -32.96 -1.66
N ALA A 505 -6.03 -33.01 -2.98
CA ALA A 505 -6.30 -34.19 -3.79
C ALA A 505 -5.47 -35.41 -3.35
N GLU A 506 -4.16 -35.20 -3.11
CA GLU A 506 -3.27 -36.24 -2.63
C GLU A 506 -3.60 -36.70 -1.20
N THR A 507 -4.00 -35.78 -0.32
CA THR A 507 -4.43 -36.13 1.04
C THR A 507 -5.69 -36.99 0.99
N LEU A 508 -6.70 -36.57 0.21
CA LEU A 508 -7.94 -37.34 0.04
C LEU A 508 -7.67 -38.73 -0.52
N LYS A 509 -6.81 -38.83 -1.54
CA LYS A 509 -6.39 -40.10 -2.15
C LYS A 509 -5.70 -41.05 -1.17
N ARG A 510 -4.94 -40.55 -0.18
CA ARG A 510 -4.32 -41.38 0.87
C ARG A 510 -5.31 -41.83 1.94
N THR A 511 -6.34 -41.02 2.20
CA THR A 511 -7.36 -41.34 3.22
C THR A 511 -8.46 -42.28 2.70
N LEU A 512 -8.77 -42.17 1.39
CA LEU A 512 -9.59 -43.12 0.65
C LEU A 512 -8.76 -44.34 0.25
#